data_AF-A0A945M5K7-F1
#
_entry.id   AF-A0A945M5K7-F1
#
_cell.length_a   1.000
_cell.length_b   1.000
_cell.length_c   1.000
_cell.angle_alpha   90.00
_cell.angle_beta   90.00
_cell.angle_gamma   90.00
#
_symmetry.space_group_name_H-M   'P 1'
#
loop_
_entity.id
_entity.type
_entity.pdbx_description
1 polymer ?
#
loop_
_entity_poly.entity_id
_entity_poly.type
_entity_poly.pdbx_seq_one_letter_code
_entity_poly.pdbx_strand_id
1 'polypeptide(L)'
;MIEFNYIFSALLLIIIGYLVYLFKKPVPKEDTSKNDELLGSLKTENTNLQEHAARLQKQSDKLEAEKDGVEKTLGLLQDQWKSEFEALKDIRQLLTQGGTKAGDVGETVLQTLLESAGLKEENEEGAGVGQFFVDKKHGTREGGGDLRPDIVILLPENKRVVIDSKVSLVAYAKYL
;
A
#
# COMPACT_ATOMS: atom_id res chain seq x y z
N MET A 1 -86.38 70.59 -9.09
CA MET A 1 -85.01 70.35 -8.56
C MET A 1 -84.94 69.16 -7.58
N ILE A 2 -86.02 68.83 -6.86
CA ILE A 2 -86.04 67.75 -5.85
C ILE A 2 -86.06 66.33 -6.49
N GLU A 3 -86.82 66.10 -7.56
CA GLU A 3 -86.95 64.76 -8.17
C GLU A 3 -85.66 64.23 -8.82
N PHE A 4 -84.85 65.10 -9.42
CA PHE A 4 -83.56 64.72 -10.00
C PHE A 4 -82.57 64.22 -8.95
N ASN A 5 -82.63 64.80 -7.74
CA ASN A 5 -81.76 64.43 -6.63
C ASN A 5 -82.13 63.07 -6.03
N TYR A 6 -83.42 62.70 -6.08
CA TYR A 6 -83.90 61.40 -5.64
C TYR A 6 -83.46 60.27 -6.58
N ILE A 7 -83.55 60.50 -7.90
CA ILE A 7 -83.10 59.54 -8.92
C ILE A 7 -81.58 59.34 -8.83
N PHE A 8 -80.81 60.42 -8.63
CA PHE A 8 -79.36 60.33 -8.48
C PHE A 8 -78.95 59.57 -7.19
N SER A 9 -79.64 59.81 -6.08
CA SER A 9 -79.44 59.08 -4.82
C SER A 9 -79.76 57.59 -4.94
N ALA A 10 -80.87 57.24 -5.60
CA ALA A 10 -81.26 55.85 -5.85
C ALA A 10 -80.22 55.12 -6.72
N LEU A 11 -79.71 55.79 -7.75
CA LEU A 11 -78.69 55.22 -8.65
C LEU A 11 -77.34 55.05 -7.94
N LEU A 12 -76.97 55.98 -7.05
CA LEU A 12 -75.80 55.88 -6.18
C LEU A 12 -75.90 54.67 -5.24
N LEU A 13 -77.07 54.44 -4.64
CA LEU A 13 -77.28 53.27 -3.76
C LEU A 13 -77.20 51.94 -4.52
N ILE A 14 -77.68 51.89 -5.76
CA ILE A 14 -77.55 50.70 -6.62
C ILE A 14 -76.09 50.45 -6.97
N ILE A 15 -75.33 51.49 -7.32
CA ILE A 15 -73.89 51.39 -7.62
C ILE A 15 -73.11 50.94 -6.39
N ILE A 16 -73.38 51.52 -5.22
CA ILE A 16 -72.75 51.13 -3.95
C ILE A 16 -73.11 49.68 -3.62
N GLY A 17 -74.38 49.30 -3.75
CA GLY A 17 -74.83 47.92 -3.54
C GLY A 17 -74.15 46.93 -4.49
N TYR A 18 -73.97 47.31 -5.75
CA TYR A 18 -73.27 46.50 -6.75
C TYR A 18 -71.76 46.40 -6.46
N LEU A 19 -71.13 47.49 -6.00
CA LEU A 19 -69.75 47.49 -5.54
C LEU A 19 -69.56 46.58 -4.32
N VAL A 20 -70.45 46.67 -3.33
CA VAL A 20 -70.44 45.78 -2.15
C VAL A 20 -70.66 44.33 -2.58
N TYR A 21 -71.56 44.07 -3.52
CA TYR A 21 -71.77 42.73 -4.08
C TYR A 21 -70.53 42.18 -4.79
N LEU A 22 -69.82 43.01 -5.56
CA LEU A 22 -68.56 42.65 -6.21
C LEU A 22 -67.44 42.37 -5.19
N PHE A 23 -67.36 43.13 -4.11
CA PHE A 23 -66.39 42.89 -3.02
C PHE A 23 -66.72 41.65 -2.18
N LYS A 24 -68.01 41.31 -2.06
CA LYS A 24 -68.48 40.14 -1.32
C LYS A 24 -68.46 38.86 -2.15
N LYS A 25 -68.24 38.95 -3.47
CA LYS A 25 -67.96 37.78 -4.30
C LYS A 25 -66.64 37.17 -3.83
N PRO A 26 -66.61 35.88 -3.43
CA PRO A 26 -65.37 35.23 -3.10
C PRO A 26 -64.48 35.19 -4.34
N VAL A 27 -63.22 35.58 -4.18
CA VAL A 27 -62.17 35.40 -5.20
C VAL A 27 -62.18 33.91 -5.59
N PRO A 28 -62.24 33.57 -6.90
CA PRO A 28 -62.19 32.18 -7.33
C PRO A 28 -60.91 31.55 -6.76
N LYS A 29 -61.07 30.49 -5.96
CA LYS A 29 -59.94 29.79 -5.35
C LYS A 29 -59.17 29.10 -6.47
N GLU A 30 -57.99 29.61 -6.78
CA GLU A 30 -57.01 28.94 -7.61
C GLU A 30 -56.61 27.60 -6.95
N ASP A 31 -56.39 26.55 -7.73
CA ASP A 31 -56.13 25.15 -7.31
C ASP A 31 -54.83 25.03 -6.46
N THR A 32 -54.88 25.50 -5.22
CA THR A 32 -53.77 25.52 -4.25
C THR A 32 -53.32 24.11 -3.85
N SER A 33 -54.20 23.12 -3.94
CA SER A 33 -53.90 21.71 -3.59
C SER A 33 -52.78 21.09 -4.41
N LYS A 34 -52.72 21.36 -5.73
CA LYS A 34 -51.64 20.81 -6.59
C LYS A 34 -50.30 21.51 -6.34
N ASN A 35 -50.35 22.80 -6.04
CA ASN A 35 -49.17 23.59 -5.71
C ASN A 35 -48.58 23.16 -4.37
N ASP A 36 -49.41 22.88 -3.36
CA ASP A 36 -48.94 22.39 -2.05
C ASP A 36 -48.31 20.99 -2.16
N GLU A 37 -48.87 20.12 -3.01
CA GLU A 37 -48.34 18.78 -3.26
C GLU A 37 -46.99 18.82 -4.01
N LEU A 38 -46.86 19.70 -5.01
CA LEU A 38 -45.60 19.97 -5.72
C LEU A 38 -44.54 20.61 -4.81
N LEU A 39 -44.92 21.53 -3.92
CA LEU A 39 -44.02 22.12 -2.92
C LEU A 39 -43.54 21.08 -1.91
N GLY A 40 -44.42 20.14 -1.53
CA GLY A 40 -44.07 18.99 -0.71
C GLY A 40 -43.02 18.11 -1.39
N SER A 41 -43.27 17.69 -2.64
CA SER A 41 -42.34 16.84 -3.39
C SER A 41 -40.99 17.52 -3.63
N LEU A 42 -40.98 18.80 -3.99
CA LEU A 42 -39.75 19.58 -4.19
C LEU A 42 -38.95 19.75 -2.90
N LYS A 43 -39.64 19.85 -1.75
CA LYS A 43 -38.98 19.92 -0.44
C LYS A 43 -38.34 18.56 -0.09
N THR A 44 -39.05 17.46 -0.32
CA THR A 44 -38.52 16.11 -0.11
C THR A 44 -37.34 15.80 -1.03
N GLU A 45 -37.40 16.23 -2.29
CA GLU A 45 -36.30 16.08 -3.23
C GLU A 45 -35.08 16.90 -2.81
N ASN A 46 -35.27 18.15 -2.36
CA ASN A 46 -34.17 18.96 -1.82
C ASN A 46 -33.53 18.32 -0.58
N THR A 47 -34.32 17.74 0.33
CA THR A 47 -33.74 17.04 1.50
C THR A 47 -32.94 15.81 1.08
N ASN A 48 -33.42 15.04 0.08
CA ASN A 48 -32.70 13.89 -0.44
C ASN A 48 -31.40 14.30 -1.17
N LEU A 49 -31.43 15.40 -1.93
CA LEU A 49 -30.25 15.95 -2.59
C LEU A 49 -29.23 16.46 -1.58
N GLN A 50 -29.66 17.12 -0.50
CA GLN A 50 -28.80 17.54 0.59
C GLN A 50 -28.16 16.33 1.31
N GLU A 51 -28.93 15.28 1.56
CA GLU A 51 -28.38 14.04 2.10
C GLU A 51 -27.37 13.38 1.16
N HIS A 52 -27.64 13.33 -0.14
CA HIS A 52 -26.71 12.79 -1.14
C HIS A 52 -25.42 13.62 -1.20
N ALA A 53 -25.52 14.94 -1.18
CA ALA A 53 -24.35 15.82 -1.12
C ALA A 53 -23.52 15.56 0.14
N ALA A 54 -24.17 15.41 1.30
CA ALA A 54 -23.47 15.09 2.55
C ALA A 54 -22.82 13.69 2.54
N ARG A 55 -23.45 12.70 1.90
CA ARG A 55 -22.88 11.35 1.72
C ARG A 55 -21.66 11.39 0.80
N LEU A 56 -21.71 12.14 -0.30
CA LEU A 56 -20.59 12.31 -1.23
C LEU A 56 -19.41 13.02 -0.55
N GLN A 57 -19.68 14.06 0.25
CA GLN A 57 -18.65 14.74 1.04
C GLN A 57 -17.93 13.74 1.96
N LYS A 58 -18.69 12.94 2.72
CA LYS A 58 -18.12 11.91 3.61
C LYS A 58 -17.33 10.84 2.85
N GLN A 59 -17.78 10.44 1.66
CA GLN A 59 -17.04 9.49 0.83
C GLN A 59 -15.74 10.10 0.30
N SER A 60 -15.76 11.36 -0.11
CA SER A 60 -14.57 12.09 -0.53
C SER A 60 -13.54 12.18 0.60
N ASP A 61 -13.97 12.61 1.80
CA ASP A 61 -13.09 12.74 2.96
C ASP A 61 -12.47 11.39 3.36
N LYS A 62 -13.27 10.30 3.27
CA LYS A 62 -12.79 8.94 3.57
C LYS A 62 -11.81 8.43 2.51
N LEU A 63 -12.10 8.68 1.22
CA LEU A 63 -11.21 8.32 0.11
C LEU A 63 -9.88 9.08 0.19
N GLU A 64 -9.91 10.35 0.57
CA GLU A 64 -8.70 11.17 0.74
C GLU A 64 -7.84 10.64 1.90
N ALA A 65 -8.46 10.30 3.03
CA ALA A 65 -7.75 9.68 4.14
C ALA A 65 -7.15 8.29 3.79
N GLU A 66 -7.86 7.49 2.99
CA GLU A 66 -7.37 6.19 2.52
C GLU A 66 -6.21 6.36 1.53
N LYS A 67 -6.33 7.31 0.59
CA LYS A 67 -5.27 7.66 -0.36
C LYS A 67 -4.00 8.12 0.36
N ASP A 68 -4.12 9.00 1.36
CA ASP A 68 -2.99 9.44 2.19
C ASP A 68 -2.33 8.28 2.94
N GLY A 69 -3.13 7.32 3.43
CA GLY A 69 -2.63 6.10 4.05
C GLY A 69 -1.82 5.25 3.07
N VAL A 70 -2.35 5.05 1.87
CA VAL A 70 -1.69 4.31 0.79
C VAL A 70 -0.38 5.00 0.38
N GLU A 71 -0.39 6.31 0.15
CA GLU A 71 0.82 7.07 -0.22
C GLU A 71 1.93 6.96 0.85
N LYS A 72 1.57 6.99 2.14
CA LYS A 72 2.54 6.76 3.22
C LYS A 72 3.12 5.35 3.20
N THR A 73 2.30 4.32 3.04
CA THR A 73 2.79 2.94 2.96
C THR A 73 3.68 2.72 1.74
N LEU A 74 3.33 3.34 0.61
CA LEU A 74 4.14 3.29 -0.61
C LEU A 74 5.49 3.98 -0.40
N GLY A 75 5.51 5.14 0.25
CA GLY A 75 6.75 5.85 0.58
C GLY A 75 7.67 5.04 1.49
N LEU A 76 7.14 4.47 2.57
CA LEU A 76 7.90 3.61 3.48
C LEU A 76 8.46 2.38 2.76
N LEU A 77 7.65 1.74 1.92
CA LEU A 77 8.09 0.59 1.14
C LEU A 77 9.18 1.01 0.14
N GLN A 78 9.01 2.13 -0.55
CA GLN A 78 10.02 2.63 -1.48
C GLN A 78 11.36 2.90 -0.79
N ASP A 79 11.35 3.43 0.43
CA ASP A 79 12.57 3.68 1.20
C ASP A 79 13.21 2.38 1.71
N GLN A 80 12.40 1.38 2.11
CA GLN A 80 12.90 0.03 2.41
C GLN A 80 13.59 -0.60 1.20
N TRP A 81 12.95 -0.56 0.02
CA TRP A 81 13.52 -1.10 -1.21
C TRP A 81 14.83 -0.42 -1.62
N LYS A 82 14.95 0.90 -1.42
CA LYS A 82 16.21 1.62 -1.66
C LYS A 82 17.32 1.13 -0.74
N SER A 83 17.04 1.02 0.56
CA SER A 83 18.03 0.58 1.55
C SER A 83 18.49 -0.86 1.29
N GLU A 84 17.55 -1.77 0.97
CA GLU A 84 17.88 -3.14 0.60
C GLU A 84 18.72 -3.21 -0.68
N PHE A 85 18.40 -2.38 -1.68
CA PHE A 85 19.14 -2.33 -2.94
C PHE A 85 20.57 -1.79 -2.75
N GLU A 86 20.75 -0.78 -1.90
CA GLU A 86 22.08 -0.28 -1.52
C GLU A 86 22.90 -1.36 -0.81
N ALA A 87 22.31 -2.07 0.17
CA ALA A 87 22.98 -3.17 0.85
C ALA A 87 23.40 -4.30 -0.11
N LEU A 88 22.51 -4.68 -1.04
CA LEU A 88 22.83 -5.69 -2.07
C LEU A 88 23.92 -5.20 -3.03
N LYS A 89 23.93 -3.91 -3.37
CA LYS A 89 24.98 -3.30 -4.20
C LYS A 89 26.33 -3.31 -3.48
N ASP A 90 26.36 -3.01 -2.18
CA ASP A 90 27.57 -3.04 -1.37
C ASP A 90 28.09 -4.47 -1.20
N ILE A 91 27.21 -5.44 -0.93
CA ILE A 91 27.56 -6.87 -0.91
C ILE A 91 28.12 -7.28 -2.27
N ARG A 92 27.45 -6.95 -3.37
CA ARG A 92 27.94 -7.25 -4.72
C ARG A 92 29.31 -6.61 -4.97
N GLN A 93 29.53 -5.37 -4.55
CA GLN A 93 30.81 -4.68 -4.71
C GLN A 93 31.92 -5.35 -3.90
N LEU A 94 31.66 -5.69 -2.63
CA LEU A 94 32.59 -6.43 -1.78
C LEU A 94 32.94 -7.81 -2.35
N LEU A 95 31.96 -8.48 -2.96
CA LEU A 95 32.13 -9.79 -3.57
C LEU A 95 32.81 -9.75 -4.96
N THR A 96 32.66 -8.66 -5.70
CA THR A 96 33.26 -8.49 -7.04
C THR A 96 34.69 -7.95 -7.00
N GLN A 97 35.10 -7.28 -5.91
CA GLN A 97 36.48 -6.81 -5.72
C GLN A 97 37.47 -7.94 -5.40
N GLY A 98 36.99 -9.15 -5.08
CA GLY A 98 37.83 -10.32 -4.77
C GLY A 98 38.57 -10.21 -3.42
N GLY A 99 39.15 -11.32 -2.95
CA GLY A 99 39.87 -11.40 -1.67
C GLY A 99 39.16 -12.28 -0.64
N THR A 100 39.52 -12.12 0.65
CA THR A 100 39.07 -12.98 1.76
C THR A 100 37.54 -13.09 1.87
N LYS A 101 36.81 -11.97 1.74
CA LYS A 101 35.34 -11.96 1.83
C LYS A 101 34.62 -12.78 0.74
N ALA A 102 35.21 -12.90 -0.44
CA ALA A 102 34.67 -13.76 -1.50
C ALA A 102 34.95 -15.24 -1.21
N GLY A 103 36.06 -15.53 -0.54
CA GLY A 103 36.39 -16.84 0.04
C GLY A 103 35.39 -17.25 1.11
N ASP A 104 35.13 -16.38 2.10
CA ASP A 104 34.18 -16.64 3.20
C ASP A 104 32.76 -17.01 2.70
N VAL A 105 32.31 -16.37 1.61
CA VAL A 105 31.03 -16.71 0.96
C VAL A 105 31.11 -18.02 0.18
N GLY A 106 32.24 -18.30 -0.47
CA GLY A 106 32.49 -19.59 -1.11
C GLY A 106 32.47 -20.75 -0.13
N GLU A 107 33.08 -20.56 1.04
CA GLU A 107 33.07 -21.52 2.15
C GLU A 107 31.64 -21.75 2.67
N THR A 108 30.86 -20.69 2.89
CA THR A 108 29.46 -20.79 3.35
C THR A 108 28.58 -21.56 2.36
N VAL A 109 28.75 -21.29 1.06
CA VAL A 109 28.03 -22.00 0.00
C VAL A 109 28.47 -23.46 -0.08
N LEU A 110 29.77 -23.75 0.01
CA LEU A 110 30.29 -25.11 -0.01
C LEU A 110 29.82 -25.91 1.20
N GLN A 111 29.80 -25.32 2.39
CA GLN A 111 29.23 -25.92 3.60
C GLN A 111 27.76 -26.29 3.38
N THR A 112 26.95 -25.35 2.88
CA THR A 112 25.52 -25.59 2.59
C THR A 112 25.33 -26.74 1.59
N LEU A 113 26.20 -26.84 0.57
CA LEU A 113 26.17 -27.92 -0.40
C LEU A 113 26.53 -29.28 0.23
N LEU A 114 27.54 -29.34 1.10
CA LEU A 114 27.93 -30.58 1.77
C LEU A 114 26.86 -31.07 2.74
N GLU A 115 26.23 -30.16 3.47
CA GLU A 115 25.06 -30.46 4.32
C GLU A 115 23.90 -31.02 3.49
N SER A 116 23.62 -30.42 2.33
CA SER A 116 22.59 -30.90 1.41
C SER A 116 22.90 -32.27 0.79
N ALA A 117 24.19 -32.59 0.61
CA ALA A 117 24.65 -33.90 0.17
C ALA A 117 24.62 -34.97 1.27
N GLY A 118 24.16 -34.59 2.48
CA GLY A 118 24.00 -35.49 3.62
C GLY A 118 25.25 -35.66 4.47
N LEU A 119 26.31 -34.87 4.23
CA LEU A 119 27.45 -34.84 5.14
C LEU A 119 27.14 -33.91 6.32
N LYS A 120 27.62 -34.25 7.52
CA LYS A 120 27.44 -33.43 8.72
C LYS A 120 28.73 -32.73 9.11
N GLU A 121 28.62 -31.46 9.50
CA GLU A 121 29.71 -30.71 10.13
C GLU A 121 29.92 -31.27 11.55
N GLU A 122 31.14 -31.69 11.86
CA GLU A 122 31.55 -32.16 13.19
C GLU A 122 32.90 -31.55 13.58
N ASN A 123 33.22 -31.54 14.88
CA ASN A 123 34.51 -31.04 15.34
C ASN A 123 35.65 -31.99 14.92
N GLU A 124 36.88 -31.48 14.79
CA GLU A 124 38.09 -32.25 14.41
C GLU A 124 38.25 -33.58 15.18
N GLU A 125 37.80 -33.60 16.44
CA GLU A 125 37.93 -34.76 17.35
C GLU A 125 36.79 -35.80 17.21
N GLY A 126 35.69 -35.44 16.55
CA GLY A 126 34.48 -36.27 16.42
C GLY A 126 34.22 -36.81 15.00
N ALA A 127 34.95 -36.33 14.00
CA ALA A 127 34.65 -36.60 12.60
C ALA A 127 34.91 -38.08 12.22
N GLY A 128 33.83 -38.82 12.01
CA GLY A 128 33.81 -40.18 11.49
C GLY A 128 33.57 -40.25 9.98
N VAL A 129 33.40 -41.47 9.47
CA VAL A 129 33.11 -41.72 8.04
C VAL A 129 31.80 -41.03 7.62
N GLY A 130 31.85 -40.17 6.60
CA GLY A 130 30.68 -39.43 6.10
C GLY A 130 30.46 -38.06 6.76
N GLN A 131 31.45 -37.55 7.48
CA GLN A 131 31.41 -36.24 8.15
C GLN A 131 32.52 -35.34 7.59
N PHE A 132 32.33 -34.04 7.66
CA PHE A 132 33.30 -33.03 7.26
C PHE A 132 33.56 -32.07 8.41
N PHE A 133 34.72 -31.43 8.41
CA PHE A 133 35.03 -30.37 9.34
C PHE A 133 35.75 -29.22 8.62
N VAL A 134 35.53 -28.01 9.12
CA VAL A 134 36.23 -26.81 8.67
C VAL A 134 37.42 -26.61 9.60
N ASP A 135 38.64 -26.72 9.06
CA ASP A 135 39.86 -26.52 9.85
C ASP A 135 40.07 -25.02 10.11
N LYS A 136 39.73 -24.58 11.32
CA LYS A 136 39.91 -23.18 11.76
C LYS A 136 41.31 -22.93 12.32
N LYS A 137 42.18 -23.95 12.38
CA LYS A 137 43.52 -23.80 12.95
C LYS A 137 44.47 -23.22 11.91
N HIS A 138 45.28 -22.28 12.39
CA HIS A 138 46.29 -21.58 11.59
C HIS A 138 47.49 -22.51 11.39
N GLY A 139 47.51 -23.26 10.29
CA GLY A 139 48.66 -24.05 9.89
C GLY A 139 49.76 -23.15 9.33
N THR A 140 50.77 -22.82 10.15
CA THR A 140 51.92 -22.02 9.69
C THR A 140 52.88 -22.90 8.88
N ARG A 141 53.13 -22.55 7.61
CA ARG A 141 54.21 -23.14 6.81
C ARG A 141 55.56 -22.77 7.41
N GLU A 142 56.56 -23.67 7.35
CA GLU A 142 57.98 -23.30 7.52
C GLU A 142 58.34 -22.25 6.44
N GLY A 143 58.20 -20.97 6.77
CA GLY A 143 58.28 -19.85 5.81
C GLY A 143 57.22 -18.77 5.98
N GLY A 144 56.27 -18.91 6.92
CA GLY A 144 55.38 -17.80 7.34
C GLY A 144 54.12 -17.60 6.48
N GLY A 145 53.76 -18.57 5.64
CA GLY A 145 52.47 -18.57 4.94
C GLY A 145 51.44 -19.41 5.69
N ASP A 146 50.27 -18.84 5.96
CA ASP A 146 49.12 -19.56 6.51
C ASP A 146 48.53 -20.44 5.39
N LEU A 147 48.56 -21.77 5.52
CA LEU A 147 47.84 -22.67 4.62
C LEU A 147 46.59 -23.15 5.35
N ARG A 148 45.46 -22.57 4.95
CA ARG A 148 44.14 -23.00 5.39
C ARG A 148 43.45 -23.68 4.22
N PRO A 149 43.13 -24.98 4.32
CA PRO A 149 42.20 -25.58 3.39
C PRO A 149 40.77 -25.16 3.73
N ASP A 150 39.95 -24.83 2.73
CA ASP A 150 38.57 -24.38 2.95
C ASP A 150 37.74 -25.48 3.63
N ILE A 151 37.81 -26.75 3.17
CA ILE A 151 37.11 -27.90 3.80
C ILE A 151 37.93 -29.20 3.76
N VAL A 152 37.84 -30.00 4.83
CA VAL A 152 38.38 -31.37 4.89
C VAL A 152 37.25 -32.39 5.08
N ILE A 153 37.20 -33.39 4.19
CA ILE A 153 36.24 -34.51 4.24
C ILE A 153 36.96 -35.80 4.63
N LEU A 154 36.39 -36.54 5.58
CA LEU A 154 36.87 -37.86 6.01
C LEU A 154 36.12 -38.98 5.28
N LEU A 155 36.90 -39.77 4.55
CA LEU A 155 36.42 -40.93 3.80
C LEU A 155 36.63 -42.23 4.60
N PRO A 156 35.92 -43.32 4.24
CA PRO A 156 36.24 -44.65 4.73
C PRO A 156 37.72 -44.99 4.49
N GLU A 157 38.27 -45.90 5.30
CA GLU A 157 39.69 -46.33 5.23
C GLU A 157 40.71 -45.25 5.63
N ASN A 158 40.31 -44.29 6.48
CA ASN A 158 41.18 -43.22 7.00
C ASN A 158 41.78 -42.31 5.90
N LYS A 159 41.07 -42.20 4.78
CA LYS A 159 41.40 -41.32 3.65
C LYS A 159 40.86 -39.91 3.91
N ARG A 160 41.58 -38.89 3.45
CA ARG A 160 41.21 -37.48 3.63
C ARG A 160 41.16 -36.79 2.27
N VAL A 161 40.14 -35.99 2.05
CA VAL A 161 40.02 -35.11 0.87
C VAL A 161 40.06 -33.68 1.36
N VAL A 162 40.92 -32.89 0.73
CA VAL A 162 41.06 -31.45 1.00
C VAL A 162 40.48 -30.70 -0.18
N ILE A 163 39.56 -29.78 0.09
CA ILE A 163 38.87 -28.97 -0.92
C ILE A 163 39.26 -27.50 -0.71
N ASP A 164 39.73 -26.86 -1.79
CA ASP A 164 39.98 -25.42 -1.92
C ASP A 164 38.89 -24.84 -2.83
N SER A 165 37.98 -24.09 -2.25
CA SER A 165 36.79 -23.56 -2.92
C SER A 165 37.08 -22.20 -3.53
N LYS A 166 37.70 -22.19 -4.70
CA LYS A 166 37.93 -20.94 -5.43
C LYS A 166 36.66 -20.47 -6.16
N VAL A 167 35.88 -19.59 -5.52
CA VAL A 167 34.70 -18.97 -6.13
C VAL A 167 35.06 -17.64 -6.80
N SER A 168 34.80 -17.53 -8.11
CA SER A 168 34.86 -16.26 -8.84
C SER A 168 33.44 -15.75 -9.11
N LEU A 169 32.96 -14.83 -8.28
CA LEU A 169 31.67 -14.17 -8.49
C LEU A 169 31.61 -13.37 -9.79
N VAL A 170 32.77 -12.93 -10.33
CA VAL A 170 32.87 -12.33 -11.66
C VAL A 170 32.53 -13.33 -12.75
N ALA A 171 32.93 -14.60 -12.61
CA ALA A 171 32.57 -15.65 -13.56
C ALA A 171 31.09 -16.05 -13.42
N TYR A 172 30.58 -16.14 -12.19
CA TYR A 172 29.16 -16.43 -11.92
C TYR A 172 28.24 -15.31 -12.47
N ALA A 173 28.58 -14.05 -12.25
CA ALA A 173 27.83 -12.90 -12.77
C ALA A 173 27.87 -12.77 -14.30
N LYS A 174 28.85 -13.39 -14.99
CA LYS A 174 28.89 -13.48 -16.45
C LYS A 174 28.09 -14.66 -17.00
N TYR A 175 27.81 -15.66 -16.17
CA TYR A 175 27.06 -16.84 -16.53
C TYR A 175 25.54 -16.62 -16.46
N LEU A 176 25.09 -15.82 -15.48
CA LEU A 176 23.71 -15.31 -15.40
C LEU A 176 23.42 -14.28 -16.50
#